data_AF-A0A1W9N449-F1
#
_entry.id   AF-A0A1W9N449-F1
#
_cell.length_a   1.000
_cell.length_b   1.000
_cell.length_c   1.000
_cell.angle_alpha   90.00
_cell.angle_beta   90.00
_cell.angle_gamma   90.00
#
_symmetry.space_group_name_H-M   'P 1'
#
loop_
_entity.id
_entity.type
_entity.pdbx_description
1 polymer ?
#
loop_
_entity_poly.entity_id
_entity_poly.type
_entity_poly.pdbx_seq_one_letter_code
_entity_poly.pdbx_strand_id
1 'polypeptide(L)' 'MSSTIGGEDEYHDFSDAEKDKLEKAMRTKAQELLKQKKTKERKSLLDQAAEISRRKSKKAEHH' A
#
# COMPACT_ATOMS: atom_id res chain seq x y z
N MET A 1 -11.28 -26.34 16.17
CA MET A 1 -11.67 -25.47 15.03
C MET A 1 -10.39 -24.90 14.45
N SER A 2 -10.07 -25.25 13.21
CA SER A 2 -8.84 -24.82 12.54
C SER A 2 -8.95 -23.34 12.21
N SER A 3 -8.18 -22.49 12.90
CA SER A 3 -8.08 -21.07 12.58
C SER A 3 -7.36 -20.92 11.25
N THR A 4 -8.10 -20.79 10.15
CA THR A 4 -7.57 -20.29 8.88
C THR A 4 -7.29 -18.79 9.06
N ILE A 5 -6.20 -18.46 9.77
CA ILE A 5 -5.60 -17.13 9.82
C ILE A 5 -4.90 -16.95 8.48
N GLY A 6 -5.69 -16.79 7.43
CA GLY A 6 -5.28 -16.38 6.10
C GLY A 6 -6.26 -15.30 5.72
N GLY A 7 -6.17 -14.15 6.40
CA GLY A 7 -6.97 -12.99 6.05
C GLY A 7 -6.76 -12.70 4.57
N GLU A 8 -7.84 -12.40 3.88
CA GLU A 8 -7.91 -12.00 2.47
C GLU A 8 -7.11 -10.71 2.24
N ASP A 9 -5.79 -10.76 2.40
CA ASP A 9 -4.91 -9.70 1.99
C ASP A 9 -4.78 -9.89 0.47
N GLU A 10 -5.56 -9.14 -0.29
CA GLU A 10 -5.46 -9.06 -1.77
C GLU A 10 -4.03 -8.75 -2.24
N TYR A 11 -3.17 -8.30 -1.31
CA TYR A 11 -1.75 -8.04 -1.51
C TYR A 11 -0.81 -9.07 -0.87
N HIS A 12 -1.31 -10.20 -0.36
CA HIS A 12 -0.48 -11.26 0.24
C HIS A 12 0.42 -11.92 -0.81
N ASP A 13 -0.12 -12.09 -2.02
CA ASP A 13 0.57 -12.71 -3.16
C ASP A 13 1.51 -11.75 -3.89
N PHE A 14 1.43 -10.44 -3.61
CA PHE A 14 2.32 -9.46 -4.19
C PHE A 14 3.71 -9.61 -3.59
N SER A 15 4.70 -9.81 -4.46
CA SER A 15 6.11 -9.72 -4.11
C SER A 15 6.46 -8.31 -3.62
N ASP A 16 7.53 -8.16 -2.83
CA ASP A 16 7.95 -6.85 -2.31
C ASP A 16 8.22 -5.86 -3.45
N ALA A 17 8.73 -6.35 -4.60
CA ALA A 17 8.93 -5.57 -5.81
C ALA A 17 7.61 -5.05 -6.41
N GLU A 18 6.53 -5.82 -6.36
CA GLU A 18 5.23 -5.37 -6.85
C GLU A 18 4.57 -4.40 -5.87
N LYS A 19 4.75 -4.61 -4.56
CA LYS A 19 4.34 -3.64 -3.53
C LYS A 19 5.09 -2.31 -3.67
N ASP A 20 6.37 -2.34 -4.06
CA ASP A 20 7.18 -1.14 -4.38
C ASP A 20 6.65 -0.41 -5.62
N LYS A 21 6.37 -1.15 -6.70
CA LYS A 21 5.76 -0.58 -7.90
C LYS A 21 4.41 0.06 -7.60
N LEU A 22 3.56 -0.61 -6.81
CA LEU A 22 2.24 -0.13 -6.43
C LEU A 22 2.31 1.14 -5.57
N GLU A 23 3.19 1.14 -4.56
CA GLU A 23 3.42 2.32 -3.72
C GLU A 23 3.92 3.50 -4.56
N LYS A 24 4.90 3.27 -5.45
CA LYS A 24 5.44 4.30 -6.31
C LYS A 24 4.38 4.86 -7.25
N ALA A 25 3.54 4.00 -7.85
CA ALA A 25 2.44 4.42 -8.70
C ALA A 25 1.41 5.27 -7.93
N MET A 26 1.07 4.89 -6.70
CA MET A 26 0.16 5.66 -5.82
C MET A 26 0.73 7.04 -5.50
N ARG A 27 2.03 7.15 -5.16
CA ARG A 27 2.71 8.43 -4.92
C ARG A 27 2.75 9.32 -6.16
N THR A 28 3.00 8.75 -7.35
CA THR A 28 2.97 9.50 -8.62
C THR A 28 1.57 10.05 -8.91
N LYS A 29 0.52 9.24 -8.78
CA LYS A 29 -0.88 9.70 -8.92
C LYS A 29 -1.23 10.78 -7.90
N ALA A 30 -0.74 10.68 -6.67
CA ALA A 30 -0.93 11.71 -5.65
C ALA A 30 -0.28 13.06 -6.04
N GLN A 31 0.86 13.04 -6.74
CA GLN A 31 1.49 14.25 -7.28
C GLN A 31 0.70 14.85 -8.45
N GLU A 32 0.08 14.03 -9.31
CA GLU A 32 -0.81 14.52 -10.36
C GLU A 32 -2.06 15.20 -9.77
N LEU A 33 -2.64 14.61 -8.73
CA LEU A 33 -3.78 15.17 -8.01
C LEU A 33 -3.44 16.44 -7.24
N LEU A 34 -2.18 16.61 -6.83
CA LEU A 34 -1.68 17.87 -6.29
C LEU A 34 -1.80 19.00 -7.32
N LYS A 35 -1.42 18.74 -8.58
CA LYS A 35 -1.55 19.72 -9.68
C LYS A 35 -3.01 20.09 -9.95
N GLN A 36 -3.93 19.13 -9.76
CA GLN A 36 -5.37 19.32 -9.92
C GLN A 36 -6.07 19.92 -8.68
N LYS A 37 -5.33 20.27 -7.62
CA LYS A 37 -5.85 20.76 -6.33
C LYS A 37 -6.86 19.80 -5.66
N LYS A 38 -6.85 18.52 -6.02
CA LYS A 38 -7.72 17.47 -5.47
C LYS A 38 -7.14 16.92 -4.17
N THR A 39 -7.19 17.72 -3.12
CA THR A 39 -6.53 17.43 -1.83
C THR A 39 -7.06 16.17 -1.14
N LYS A 40 -8.37 15.88 -1.23
CA LYS A 40 -8.99 14.68 -0.65
C LYS A 40 -8.52 13.39 -1.33
N GLU A 41 -8.59 13.33 -2.66
CA GLU A 41 -8.13 12.17 -3.44
C GLU A 41 -6.62 11.94 -3.26
N ARG A 42 -5.83 13.03 -3.25
CA ARG A 42 -4.40 12.97 -2.94
C ARG A 42 -4.14 12.33 -1.57
N LYS A 43 -4.86 12.77 -0.54
CA LYS A 43 -4.69 12.23 0.82
C LYS A 43 -5.02 10.74 0.86
N SER A 44 -6.13 10.32 0.23
CA SER A 44 -6.50 8.91 0.14
C SER A 44 -5.40 8.04 -0.47
N LEU A 45 -4.77 8.50 -1.56
CA LEU A 45 -3.68 7.75 -2.20
C LEU A 45 -2.40 7.72 -1.35
N LEU A 46 -2.11 8.80 -0.62
CA LEU A 46 -0.97 8.82 0.29
C LEU A 46 -1.18 7.88 1.48
N ASP A 47 -2.40 7.83 2.02
CA ASP A 47 -2.78 6.94 3.11
C ASP A 47 -2.67 5.47 2.66
N GLN A 48 -3.15 5.14 1.46
CA GLN A 48 -3.02 3.82 0.83
C GLN A 48 -1.54 3.44 0.59
N ALA A 49 -0.72 4.36 0.06
CA ALA A 49 0.70 4.14 -0.14
C ALA A 49 1.43 3.88 1.19
N ALA A 50 1.08 4.62 2.25
CA ALA A 50 1.65 4.45 3.58
C ALA A 50 1.20 3.12 4.23
N GLU A 51 0.00 2.64 3.94
CA GLU A 51 -0.46 1.33 4.39
C GLU A 51 0.32 0.19 3.70
N ILE A 52 0.53 0.28 2.39
CA ILE A 52 1.36 -0.67 1.63
C ILE A 52 2.79 -0.70 2.21
N SER A 53 3.38 0.47 2.47
CA SER A 53 4.72 0.58 3.06
C SER A 53 4.80 -0.01 4.47
N ARG A 54 3.81 0.26 5.33
CA ARG A 54 3.74 -0.33 6.69
C ARG A 54 3.61 -1.85 6.65
N ARG A 55 2.84 -2.41 5.70
CA ARG A 55 2.72 -3.86 5.51
C ARG A 55 4.02 -4.52 5.04
N LYS A 56 4.86 -3.83 4.24
CA LYS A 56 6.23 -4.31 3.92
C LYS A 56 7.09 -4.41 5.18
N SER A 57 7.06 -3.37 6.02
CA SER A 57 7.89 -3.31 7.22
C SER A 57 7.54 -4.39 8.26
N LYS A 58 6.27 -4.76 8.40
CA LYS A 58 5.85 -5.79 9.37
C LYS A 58 6.35 -7.20 9.03
N LYS A 59 6.63 -7.50 7.76
CA LYS A 59 7.28 -8.78 7.39
C LYS A 59 8.70 -8.89 7.95
N ALA A 60 9.37 -7.77 8.21
CA ALA A 60 10.74 -7.76 8.73
C ALA A 60 10.84 -7.96 10.25
N GLU A 61 9.75 -7.86 11.02
CA GLU A 61 9.77 -7.98 12.49
C GLU A 61 9.52 -9.41 13.01
N HIS A 62 9.31 -10.40 12.13
CA HIS A 62 8.94 -11.78 12.49
C HIS A 62 10.01 -12.84 12.17
N HIS A 63 11.28 -12.45 12.05
CA HIS A 63 12.41 -13.37 11.84
C HIS A 63 13.41 -13.35 12.99
#